data_AF-A0A6J6UMT1-F1
#
_entry.id   AF-A0A6J6UMT1-F1
#
_cell.length_a   1.000
_cell.length_b   1.000
_cell.length_c   1.000
_cell.angle_alpha   90.00
_cell.angle_beta   90.00
_cell.angle_gamma   90.00
#
_symmetry.space_group_name_H-M   'P 1'
#
loop_
_entity.id
_entity.type
_entity.pdbx_description
1 polymer ?
#
loop_
_entity_poly.entity_id
_entity_poly.type
_entity_poly.pdbx_seq_one_letter_code
_entity_poly.pdbx_strand_id
1 'polypeptide(L)'
;MAPSFNEGDWLLFYTGPGQRRGSGLIGKVVLIVKSPELLIVKRVLRINESSKKSGAITYWVEGDNKSGSTDSRNWGEVSDKEIVGLLLFRYHRSAKN
;
A
#
# COMPACT_ATOMS: atom_id res chain seq x y z
N MET A 1 -5.05 2.13 -9.20
CA MET A 1 -5.62 2.73 -7.98
C MET A 1 -6.71 3.77 -8.28
N ALA A 2 -7.20 3.86 -9.52
CA ALA A 2 -8.31 4.74 -9.87
C ALA A 2 -9.59 4.39 -9.08
N PRO A 3 -10.48 5.34 -8.79
CA PRO A 3 -10.37 6.77 -9.11
C PRO A 3 -9.54 7.58 -8.09
N SER A 4 -9.12 6.97 -6.97
CA SER A 4 -8.41 7.69 -5.91
C SER A 4 -7.03 8.19 -6.35
N PHE A 5 -6.33 7.40 -7.15
CA PHE A 5 -5.05 7.76 -7.77
C PHE A 5 -5.04 7.28 -9.21
N ASN A 6 -4.86 8.22 -10.13
CA ASN A 6 -4.92 8.01 -11.57
C ASN A 6 -3.51 7.99 -12.16
N GLU A 7 -3.42 7.48 -13.39
CA GLU A 7 -2.19 7.55 -14.15
C GLU A 7 -1.73 9.01 -14.31
N GLY A 8 -0.43 9.25 -14.16
CA GLY A 8 0.15 10.61 -14.17
C GLY A 8 0.13 11.33 -12.82
N ASP A 9 -0.54 10.80 -11.79
CA ASP A 9 -0.47 11.37 -10.43
C ASP A 9 0.92 11.20 -9.83
N TRP A 10 1.40 12.26 -9.16
CA TRP A 10 2.63 12.21 -8.39
C TRP A 10 2.31 11.84 -6.95
N LEU A 11 2.94 10.79 -6.43
CA LEU A 11 2.69 10.29 -5.08
C LEU A 11 3.95 10.43 -4.23
N LEU A 12 3.84 11.12 -3.09
CA LEU A 12 4.95 11.22 -2.13
C LEU A 12 4.77 10.20 -1.00
N PHE A 13 5.79 9.36 -0.80
CA PHE A 13 5.81 8.36 0.26
C PHE A 13 6.83 8.70 1.33
N TYR A 14 6.48 8.45 2.58
CA TYR A 14 7.42 8.43 3.70
C TYR A 14 8.01 7.04 3.86
N THR A 15 9.35 6.94 3.77
CA THR A 15 10.12 5.68 3.88
C THR A 15 11.05 5.64 5.10
N GLY A 16 11.00 6.66 5.96
CA GLY A 16 11.87 6.79 7.12
C GLY A 16 11.55 5.86 8.29
N PRO A 17 12.39 5.84 9.33
CA PRO A 17 12.16 5.05 10.54
C PRO A 17 10.86 5.47 11.25
N GLY A 18 10.26 4.56 12.00
CA GLY A 18 9.01 4.83 12.72
C GLY A 18 7.77 4.91 11.82
N GLN A 19 7.80 4.27 10.64
CA GLN A 19 6.57 4.02 9.87
C GLN A 19 5.51 3.40 10.78
N ARG A 20 4.24 3.81 10.59
CA ARG A 20 3.12 3.15 11.23
C ARG A 20 3.15 1.67 10.85
N ARG A 21 3.06 0.79 11.84
CA ARG A 21 3.02 -0.66 11.69
C ARG A 21 1.78 -1.18 12.40
N GLY A 22 1.40 -2.41 12.11
CA GLY A 22 0.26 -3.03 12.75
C GLY A 22 -1.07 -2.40 12.30
N SER A 23 -2.05 -2.41 13.19
CA SER A 23 -3.42 -1.93 12.93
C SER A 23 -3.50 -0.47 12.47
N GLY A 24 -2.50 0.37 12.78
CA GLY A 24 -2.43 1.78 12.35
C GLY A 24 -2.29 1.98 10.83
N LEU A 25 -2.03 0.92 10.06
CA LEU A 25 -1.99 0.96 8.61
C LEU A 25 -3.34 0.70 7.93
N ILE A 26 -4.36 0.22 8.64
CA ILE A 26 -5.67 -0.04 8.04
C ILE A 26 -6.24 1.24 7.40
N GLY A 27 -6.71 1.12 6.17
CA GLY A 27 -7.24 2.21 5.34
C GLY A 27 -6.16 3.08 4.67
N LYS A 28 -4.89 2.91 5.02
CA LYS A 28 -3.78 3.67 4.43
C LYS A 28 -3.32 3.07 3.11
N VAL A 29 -2.74 3.93 2.27
CA VAL A 29 -2.13 3.55 0.99
C VAL A 29 -0.64 3.41 1.22
N VAL A 30 -0.09 2.29 0.76
CA VAL A 30 1.29 1.89 1.00
C VAL A 30 2.00 1.57 -0.30
N LEU A 31 3.31 1.80 -0.29
CA LEU A 31 4.25 1.36 -1.33
C LEU A 31 4.82 0.01 -0.91
N ILE A 32 4.74 -0.95 -1.82
CA ILE A 32 5.15 -2.33 -1.60
C ILE A 32 6.20 -2.69 -2.64
N VAL A 33 7.29 -3.32 -2.20
CA VAL A 33 8.31 -3.92 -3.06
C VAL A 33 7.96 -5.39 -3.23
N LYS A 34 7.59 -5.82 -4.44
CA LYS A 34 7.40 -7.26 -4.75
C LYS A 34 8.65 -7.92 -5.29
N SER A 35 9.45 -7.16 -6.03
CA SER A 35 10.79 -7.51 -6.48
C SER A 35 11.63 -6.24 -6.57
N PRO A 36 12.97 -6.31 -6.71
CA PRO A 36 13.81 -5.11 -6.82
C PRO A 36 13.36 -4.12 -7.90
N GLU A 37 12.75 -4.62 -8.97
CA GLU A 37 12.29 -3.82 -10.12
C GLU A 37 10.78 -3.48 -10.08
N LEU A 38 10.03 -4.03 -9.12
CA LEU A 38 8.56 -3.90 -9.08
C LEU A 38 8.07 -3.30 -7.77
N LEU A 39 7.76 -2.00 -7.86
CA LEU A 39 7.03 -1.25 -6.85
C LEU A 39 5.54 -1.24 -7.18
N ILE A 40 4.70 -1.55 -6.20
CA ILE A 40 3.25 -1.50 -6.33
C ILE A 40 2.62 -0.64 -5.24
N VAL A 41 1.53 0.05 -5.59
CA VAL A 41 0.76 0.90 -4.67
C VAL A 41 -0.59 0.27 -4.42
N LYS A 42 -0.93 0.02 -3.15
CA LYS A 42 -2.21 -0.60 -2.74
C LYS A 42 -2.71 -0.01 -1.42
N ARG A 43 -3.99 -0.21 -1.11
CA ARG A 43 -4.61 0.16 0.16
C ARG A 43 -4.69 -1.03 1.09
N VAL A 44 -4.25 -0.86 2.34
CA VAL A 44 -4.39 -1.87 3.38
C VAL A 44 -5.84 -1.91 3.83
N LEU A 45 -6.45 -3.09 3.76
CA LEU A 45 -7.85 -3.28 4.20
C LEU A 45 -7.93 -4.03 5.52
N ARG A 46 -7.08 -5.05 5.70
CA ARG A 46 -7.07 -5.88 6.89
C ARG A 46 -5.63 -6.18 7.30
N ILE A 47 -5.45 -6.38 8.59
CA ILE A 47 -4.21 -6.89 9.17
C ILE A 47 -4.48 -8.28 9.70
N ASN A 48 -3.50 -9.14 9.56
CA ASN A 48 -3.48 -10.43 10.21
C ASN A 48 -2.32 -10.45 11.21
N GLU A 49 -2.67 -10.32 12.49
CA GLU A 49 -1.73 -10.39 13.61
C GLU A 49 -1.59 -11.83 14.15
N SER A 50 -1.97 -12.85 13.36
CA SER A 50 -2.08 -14.26 13.81
C SER A 50 -0.78 -14.86 14.36
N SER A 51 0.32 -14.12 14.35
CA SER A 51 1.51 -14.51 15.07
C SER A 51 2.05 -13.46 16.02
N LYS A 52 1.25 -13.01 17.00
CA LYS A 52 1.81 -12.44 18.24
C LYS A 52 2.81 -13.38 18.93
N LYS A 53 2.78 -14.69 18.63
CA LYS A 53 3.75 -15.70 19.09
C LYS A 53 4.98 -15.89 18.19
N SER A 54 4.92 -15.68 16.86
CA SER A 54 6.09 -15.74 15.95
C SER A 54 6.59 -14.39 15.44
N GLY A 55 5.96 -13.28 15.84
CA GLY A 55 6.36 -11.91 15.52
C GLY A 55 6.06 -11.43 14.09
N ALA A 56 5.43 -12.24 13.24
CA ALA A 56 5.14 -11.88 11.86
C ALA A 56 3.79 -11.18 11.71
N ILE A 57 3.80 -9.94 11.22
CA ILE A 57 2.61 -9.19 10.82
C ILE A 57 2.46 -9.29 9.30
N THR A 58 1.26 -9.62 8.84
CA THR A 58 0.89 -9.62 7.43
C THR A 58 -0.33 -8.75 7.18
N TYR A 59 -0.44 -8.26 5.94
CA TYR A 59 -1.46 -7.29 5.55
C TYR A 59 -2.20 -7.77 4.30
N TRP A 60 -3.53 -7.67 4.34
CA TRP A 60 -4.35 -7.82 3.15
C TRP A 60 -4.50 -6.46 2.48
N VAL A 61 -4.01 -6.34 1.25
CA VAL A 61 -4.02 -5.08 0.50
C VAL A 61 -4.77 -5.24 -0.81
N GLU A 62 -5.53 -4.22 -1.19
CA GLU A 62 -6.26 -4.21 -2.45
C GLU A 62 -6.11 -2.88 -3.16
N GLY A 63 -6.32 -2.92 -4.48
CA GLY A 63 -6.50 -1.69 -5.24
C GLY A 63 -7.85 -1.05 -4.96
N ASP A 64 -7.92 0.26 -5.13
CA ASP A 64 -9.17 1.01 -5.08
C ASP A 64 -10.07 0.69 -6.30
N ASN A 65 -9.46 0.43 -7.47
CA ASN A 65 -10.16 -0.13 -8.63
C ASN A 65 -10.28 -1.66 -8.47
N LYS A 66 -11.45 -2.13 -8.01
CA LYS A 66 -11.66 -3.56 -7.73
C LYS A 66 -11.60 -4.46 -8.97
N SER A 67 -12.05 -3.98 -10.13
CA SER A 67 -12.07 -4.77 -11.37
C SER A 67 -10.72 -4.76 -12.10
N GLY A 68 -9.95 -3.67 -11.98
CA GLY A 68 -8.68 -3.50 -12.70
C GLY A 68 -7.42 -3.73 -11.86
N SER A 69 -7.52 -4.29 -10.65
CA SER A 69 -6.38 -4.43 -9.74
C SER A 69 -5.98 -5.88 -9.51
N THR A 70 -4.71 -6.19 -9.81
CA THR A 70 -4.04 -7.41 -9.31
C THR A 70 -3.46 -7.13 -7.92
N ASP A 71 -3.98 -7.79 -6.90
CA ASP A 71 -3.68 -7.51 -5.48
C ASP A 71 -3.82 -8.75 -4.59
N SER A 72 -4.01 -8.60 -3.27
CA SER A 72 -4.04 -9.75 -2.35
C SER A 72 -5.10 -10.80 -2.70
N ARG A 73 -6.15 -10.44 -3.45
CA ARG A 73 -7.12 -11.41 -3.97
C ARG A 73 -6.49 -12.41 -4.95
N ASN A 74 -5.39 -12.04 -5.59
CA ASN A 74 -4.67 -12.86 -6.57
C ASN A 74 -3.43 -13.54 -5.97
N TRP A 75 -2.73 -12.88 -5.04
CA TRP A 75 -1.42 -13.35 -4.55
C TRP A 75 -1.30 -13.42 -3.02
N GLY A 76 -2.38 -13.23 -2.27
CA GLY A 76 -2.41 -13.39 -0.82
C GLY A 76 -1.90 -12.17 -0.03
N GLU A 77 -1.55 -12.39 1.23
CA GLU A 77 -1.13 -11.31 2.14
C GLU A 77 0.29 -10.80 1.84
N VAL A 78 0.57 -9.57 2.25
CA VAL A 78 1.88 -8.91 2.17
C VAL A 78 2.56 -8.94 3.53
N SER A 79 3.83 -9.29 3.59
CA SER A 79 4.64 -9.16 4.80
C SER A 79 4.92 -7.69 5.12
N ASP A 80 5.01 -7.38 6.41
CA ASP A 80 5.51 -6.09 6.88
C ASP A 80 6.83 -5.63 6.22
N LYS A 81 7.72 -6.58 5.90
CA LYS A 81 9.02 -6.30 5.26
C LYS A 81 8.89 -5.83 3.81
N GLU A 82 7.82 -6.20 3.11
CA GLU A 82 7.59 -5.78 1.73
C GLU A 82 7.01 -4.36 1.68
N ILE A 83 6.43 -3.86 2.78
CA ILE A 83 5.92 -2.48 2.87
C ILE A 83 7.08 -1.53 3.18
N VAL A 84 7.41 -0.69 2.20
CA VAL A 84 8.56 0.23 2.26
C VAL A 84 8.16 1.70 2.38
N GLY A 85 6.90 2.03 2.09
CA GLY A 85 6.44 3.42 2.06
C GLY A 85 5.01 3.59 2.55
N LEU A 86 4.75 4.69 3.27
CA LEU A 86 3.40 5.16 3.59
C LEU A 86 3.10 6.40 2.74
N LEU A 87 1.98 6.41 2.02
CA LEU A 87 1.59 7.58 1.23
C LEU A 87 1.30 8.77 2.15
N LEU A 88 1.96 9.90 1.89
CA LEU A 88 1.70 11.16 2.57
C LEU A 88 0.61 11.95 1.86
N PHE A 89 0.81 12.21 0.57
CA PHE A 89 -0.16 12.93 -0.25
C PHE A 89 0.05 12.65 -1.74
N ARG A 90 -1.00 12.96 -2.51
CA ARG A 90 -0.98 13.05 -3.97
C ARG A 90 -0.76 14.50 -4.38
N TYR A 91 0.14 14.72 -5.32
CA TYR A 91 0.22 15.95 -6.10
C TYR A 91 -0.37 15.71 -7.49
N HIS A 92 -1.31 16.55 -7.88
CA HIS A 92 -1.84 16.59 -9.24
C HIS A 92 -1.98 18.06 -9.63
N ARG A 93 -1.37 18.44 -10.76
CA ARG A 93 -1.44 19.82 -11.24
C ARG A 93 -2.85 20.04 -11.80
N SER A 94 -3.57 21.02 -11.27
CA SER A 94 -4.85 21.44 -11.86
C SER A 94 -4.64 21.81 -13.33
N ALA A 95 -5.48 21.28 -14.23
CA ALA A 95 -5.45 21.67 -15.63
C ALA A 95 -5.64 23.18 -15.74
N LYS A 96 -4.82 23.86 -16.55
CA LYS A 96 -5.11 25.24 -16.92
C LYS A 96 -6.37 25.21 -17.79
N ASN A 97 -7.47 25.73 -17.26
CA ASN A 97 -8.65 26.07 -18.06
C ASN A 97 -8.31 27.14 -19.10
#